data_AF-A0A501WR32-F1
#
_entry.id   AF-A0A501WR32-F1
#
_cell.length_a   1.000
_cell.length_b   1.000
_cell.length_c   1.000
_cell.angle_alpha   90.00
_cell.angle_beta   90.00
_cell.angle_gamma   90.00
#
_symmetry.space_group_name_H-M   'P 1'
#
loop_
_entity.id
_entity.type
_entity.pdbx_description
1 polymer ?
#
loop_
_entity_poly.entity_id
_entity_poly.type
_entity_poly.pdbx_seq_one_letter_code
_entity_poly.pdbx_strand_id
1 'polypeptide(L)'
;MSEVKKVLFGPILANNPIALQILGICSALAVTSSLSVSLVMAIALTMVTAFSNFFIAIIRNHIPSSIRIIVQMIIIASLVIVVDQILKAFAFEISKQLSVFVGLIITNCIVMGRAEAYAMKNGPVMSFLDGIGNGLGYSAMLIVVGFFRELLGAGKLFGVEIFTTIQNGGWYQPNGLMLLPPSAFFVIGLVIWALRTYKKEQVEEPEFKIAANSRTQEAM
;
A
#
# COMPACT_ATOMS: atom_id res chain seq x y z
N MET A 1 10.08 22.97 12.46
CA MET A 1 10.07 21.54 12.87
C MET A 1 8.68 20.88 12.83
N SER A 2 7.56 21.62 12.83
CA SER A 2 6.20 21.07 12.70
C SER A 2 5.95 20.32 11.37
N GLU A 3 6.35 20.91 10.25
CA GLU A 3 6.02 20.37 8.92
C GLU A 3 6.70 19.03 8.61
N VAL A 4 7.99 18.87 8.96
CA VAL A 4 8.73 17.62 8.75
C VAL A 4 8.11 16.46 9.54
N LYS A 5 7.72 16.69 10.81
CA LYS A 5 7.05 15.66 11.62
C LYS A 5 5.66 15.32 11.07
N LYS A 6 4.90 16.30 10.57
CA LYS A 6 3.61 16.05 9.92
C LYS A 6 3.75 15.22 8.65
N VAL A 7 4.75 15.48 7.82
CA VAL A 7 4.97 14.74 6.57
C VAL A 7 5.44 13.30 6.83
N LEU A 8 6.28 13.09 7.85
CA LEU A 8 6.76 11.75 8.21
C LEU A 8 5.73 10.91 8.97
N PHE A 9 5.08 11.48 10.00
CA PHE A 9 4.21 10.72 10.91
C PHE A 9 2.72 10.86 10.58
N GLY A 10 2.33 11.88 9.82
CA GLY A 10 0.95 12.11 9.40
C GLY A 10 0.38 10.95 8.57
N PRO A 11 1.10 10.41 7.57
CA PRO A 11 0.62 9.26 6.80
C PRO A 11 0.50 7.96 7.62
N ILE A 12 1.19 7.85 8.76
CA ILE A 12 1.11 6.66 9.62
C ILE A 12 -0.14 6.71 10.50
N LEU A 13 -0.50 7.88 11.05
CA LEU A 13 -1.54 8.02 12.07
C LEU A 13 -2.82 8.75 11.63
N ALA A 14 -2.78 9.60 10.61
CA ALA A 14 -3.88 10.53 10.27
C ALA A 14 -4.31 10.48 8.79
N ASN A 15 -3.40 10.21 7.86
CA ASN A 15 -3.67 10.18 6.41
C ASN A 15 -3.12 8.91 5.77
N ASN A 16 -3.54 7.75 6.26
CA ASN A 16 -3.03 6.47 5.76
C ASN A 16 -3.37 6.28 4.26
N PRO A 17 -2.38 5.96 3.40
CA PRO A 17 -2.59 5.82 1.96
C PRO A 17 -3.64 4.77 1.59
N ILE A 18 -3.74 3.68 2.35
CA ILE A 18 -4.69 2.60 2.07
C ILE A 18 -6.06 2.92 2.67
N ALA A 19 -6.09 3.35 3.95
CA ALA A 19 -7.36 3.52 4.67
C ALA A 19 -8.14 4.79 4.28
N LEU A 20 -7.45 5.85 3.84
CA LEU A 20 -8.07 7.14 3.54
C LEU A 20 -7.92 7.52 2.07
N GLN A 21 -6.76 7.25 1.46
CA GLN A 21 -6.52 7.63 0.05
C GLN A 21 -6.85 6.51 -0.95
N ILE A 22 -7.14 5.28 -0.48
CA ILE A 22 -7.51 4.13 -1.33
C ILE A 22 -6.40 3.82 -2.38
N LEU A 23 -5.14 4.11 -2.05
CA LEU A 23 -3.98 3.89 -2.92
C LEU A 23 -3.27 2.58 -2.55
N GLY A 24 -2.92 1.79 -3.58
CA GLY A 24 -2.09 0.58 -3.40
C GLY A 24 -2.86 -0.66 -2.91
N ILE A 25 -4.19 -0.69 -3.06
CA ILE A 25 -5.00 -1.84 -2.64
C ILE A 25 -4.65 -3.09 -3.45
N CYS A 26 -4.43 -2.97 -4.75
CA CYS A 26 -4.14 -4.11 -5.64
C CYS A 26 -2.93 -4.95 -5.19
N SER A 27 -1.83 -4.29 -4.84
CA SER A 27 -0.64 -4.94 -4.34
C SER A 27 -0.84 -5.44 -2.92
N ALA A 28 -1.53 -4.68 -2.04
CA ALA A 28 -1.87 -5.13 -0.69
C ALA A 28 -2.66 -6.45 -0.70
N LEU A 29 -3.66 -6.60 -1.58
CA LEU A 29 -4.45 -7.84 -1.70
C LEU A 29 -3.58 -9.04 -2.14
N ALA A 30 -2.62 -8.80 -3.03
CA ALA A 30 -1.78 -9.84 -3.62
C ALA A 30 -0.68 -10.34 -2.66
N VAL A 31 -0.02 -9.45 -1.91
CA VAL A 31 1.16 -9.83 -1.11
C VAL A 31 0.87 -10.18 0.35
N THR A 32 -0.31 -9.83 0.88
CA THR A 32 -0.66 -10.05 2.30
C THR A 32 -1.04 -11.48 2.65
N SER A 33 -0.94 -12.44 1.73
CA SER A 33 -1.07 -13.86 2.09
C SER A 33 0.16 -14.40 2.85
N SER A 34 1.30 -13.70 2.76
CA SER A 34 2.52 -14.04 3.50
C SER A 34 3.17 -12.77 4.05
N LEU A 35 3.44 -12.77 5.34
CA LEU A 35 4.00 -11.67 6.10
C LEU A 35 5.47 -11.44 5.76
N SER A 36 6.24 -12.50 5.48
CA SER A 36 7.62 -12.37 5.00
C SER A 36 7.68 -11.63 3.67
N VAL A 37 6.81 -12.00 2.72
CA VAL A 37 6.67 -11.33 1.42
C VAL A 37 6.19 -9.88 1.60
N SER A 38 5.20 -9.67 2.46
CA SER A 38 4.65 -8.33 2.74
C SER A 38 5.70 -7.38 3.29
N LEU A 39 6.60 -7.86 4.15
CA LEU A 39 7.70 -7.08 4.70
C LEU A 39 8.75 -6.70 3.66
N VAL A 40 9.13 -7.65 2.82
CA VAL A 40 10.07 -7.38 1.72
C VAL A 40 9.48 -6.33 0.78
N MET A 41 8.19 -6.47 0.42
CA MET A 41 7.48 -5.49 -0.39
C MET A 41 7.39 -4.11 0.29
N ALA A 42 7.09 -4.07 1.59
CA ALA A 42 7.00 -2.85 2.38
C ALA A 42 8.31 -2.04 2.36
N ILE A 43 9.44 -2.71 2.59
CA ILE A 43 10.76 -2.08 2.57
C ILE A 43 11.12 -1.59 1.17
N ALA A 44 10.95 -2.45 0.17
CA ALA A 44 11.27 -2.12 -1.22
C ALA A 44 10.43 -0.93 -1.72
N LEU A 45 9.12 -0.95 -1.46
CA LEU A 45 8.23 0.11 -1.87
C LEU A 45 8.53 1.42 -1.17
N THR A 46 8.80 1.41 0.14
CA THR A 46 9.14 2.63 0.89
C THR A 46 10.40 3.31 0.35
N MET A 47 11.41 2.53 -0.03
CA MET A 47 12.61 3.05 -0.67
C MET A 47 12.31 3.62 -2.05
N VAL A 48 11.57 2.88 -2.88
CA VAL A 48 11.21 3.34 -4.23
C VAL A 48 10.39 4.63 -4.18
N THR A 49 9.37 4.72 -3.31
CA THR A 49 8.54 5.93 -3.17
C THR A 49 9.34 7.14 -2.72
N ALA A 50 10.29 6.94 -1.79
CA ALA A 50 11.15 8.02 -1.29
C ALA A 50 12.03 8.58 -2.42
N PHE A 51 12.76 7.71 -3.11
CA PHE A 51 13.69 8.12 -4.16
C PHE A 51 12.98 8.59 -5.43
N SER A 52 11.87 7.95 -5.83
CA SER A 52 11.09 8.40 -6.99
C SER A 52 10.57 9.82 -6.78
N ASN A 53 10.03 10.12 -5.60
CA ASN A 53 9.53 11.46 -5.28
C ASN A 53 10.66 12.50 -5.25
N PHE A 54 11.85 12.12 -4.77
CA PHE A 54 13.02 12.98 -4.78
C PHE A 54 13.45 13.35 -6.20
N PHE A 55 13.64 12.36 -7.07
CA PHE A 55 14.07 12.59 -8.46
C PHE A 55 13.02 13.35 -9.28
N ILE A 56 11.74 13.02 -9.12
CA ILE A 56 10.65 13.72 -9.81
C ILE A 56 10.60 15.19 -9.37
N ALA A 57 10.77 15.48 -8.07
CA ALA A 57 10.78 16.85 -7.58
C ALA A 57 11.97 17.69 -8.08
N ILE A 58 13.12 17.05 -8.39
CA ILE A 58 14.26 17.73 -9.03
C ILE A 58 13.94 18.09 -10.48
N ILE A 59 13.36 17.15 -11.23
CA ILE A 59 13.18 17.27 -12.67
C ILE A 59 11.87 17.98 -13.04
N ARG A 60 10.94 18.18 -12.08
CA ARG A 60 9.58 18.71 -12.28
C ARG A 60 9.47 19.94 -13.18
N ASN A 61 10.43 20.86 -13.12
CA ASN A 61 10.41 22.11 -13.89
C ASN A 61 10.64 21.89 -15.40
N HIS A 62 11.18 20.73 -15.78
CA HIS A 62 11.42 20.34 -17.17
C HIS A 62 10.32 19.43 -17.73
N ILE A 63 9.33 19.04 -16.91
CA ILE A 63 8.30 18.09 -17.32
C ILE A 63 7.10 18.84 -17.92
N PRO A 64 6.79 18.68 -19.21
CA PRO A 64 5.60 19.28 -19.81
C PRO A 64 4.33 18.64 -19.23
N SER A 65 3.27 19.43 -19.07
CA SER A 65 1.99 18.95 -18.52
C SER A 65 1.36 17.82 -19.35
N SER A 66 1.53 17.85 -20.68
CA SER A 66 0.92 16.88 -21.60
C SER A 66 1.47 15.46 -21.48
N ILE A 67 2.72 15.28 -21.06
CA ILE A 67 3.40 13.97 -20.99
C ILE A 67 3.86 13.61 -19.57
N ARG A 68 3.37 14.33 -18.56
CA ARG A 68 3.85 14.24 -17.18
C ARG A 68 3.82 12.83 -16.60
N ILE A 69 2.66 12.16 -16.70
CA ILE A 69 2.47 10.80 -16.17
C ILE A 69 3.46 9.81 -16.79
N ILE A 70 3.71 9.95 -18.10
CA ILE A 70 4.64 9.09 -18.84
C ILE A 70 6.07 9.28 -18.30
N VAL A 71 6.50 10.54 -18.13
CA VAL A 71 7.84 10.85 -17.59
C VAL A 71 8.01 10.31 -16.17
N GLN A 72 7.01 10.49 -15.30
CA GLN A 72 7.05 9.97 -13.93
C GLN A 72 7.15 8.44 -13.90
N MET A 73 6.35 7.75 -14.71
CA MET A 73 6.38 6.29 -14.82
C MET A 73 7.74 5.78 -15.31
N ILE A 74 8.39 6.48 -16.26
CA ILE A 74 9.74 6.12 -16.72
C ILE A 74 10.79 6.28 -15.61
N ILE A 75 10.72 7.38 -14.83
CA ILE A 75 11.62 7.60 -13.69
C ILE A 75 11.43 6.51 -12.63
N ILE A 76 10.18 6.17 -12.31
CA ILE A 76 9.87 5.09 -11.36
C ILE A 76 10.38 3.75 -11.88
N ALA A 77 10.04 3.39 -13.12
CA ALA A 77 10.41 2.11 -13.73
C ALA A 77 11.93 1.94 -13.79
N SER A 78 12.65 2.96 -14.26
CA SER A 78 14.12 2.91 -14.31
C SER A 78 14.74 2.72 -12.93
N LEU A 79 14.24 3.42 -11.90
CA LEU A 79 14.71 3.24 -10.53
C LEU A 79 14.46 1.82 -10.00
N VAL A 80 13.26 1.28 -10.20
CA VAL A 80 12.91 -0.07 -9.75
C VAL A 80 13.75 -1.12 -10.49
N ILE A 81 13.99 -0.95 -11.79
CA ILE A 81 14.86 -1.84 -12.58
C ILE A 81 16.29 -1.81 -12.06
N VAL A 82 16.84 -0.63 -11.74
CA VAL A 82 18.19 -0.54 -11.15
C VAL A 82 18.26 -1.29 -9.81
N VAL A 83 17.25 -1.15 -8.95
CA VAL A 83 17.18 -1.90 -7.68
C VAL A 83 17.09 -3.41 -7.92
N ASP A 84 16.29 -3.85 -8.90
CA ASP A 84 16.18 -5.26 -9.29
C ASP A 84 17.53 -5.83 -9.76
N GLN A 85 18.27 -5.09 -10.60
CA GLN A 85 19.59 -5.52 -11.08
C GLN A 85 20.62 -5.59 -9.94
N ILE A 86 20.61 -4.64 -9.00
CA ILE A 86 21.48 -4.69 -7.82
C ILE A 86 21.17 -5.92 -6.97
N LEU A 87 19.90 -6.24 -6.75
CA LEU A 87 19.50 -7.43 -6.00
C LEU A 87 19.90 -8.73 -6.71
N LYS A 88 19.80 -8.79 -8.04
CA LYS A 88 20.29 -9.93 -8.84
C LYS A 88 21.78 -10.19 -8.64
N ALA A 89 22.58 -9.12 -8.50
CA ALA A 89 24.02 -9.20 -8.35
C ALA A 89 24.47 -9.66 -6.94
N PHE A 90 23.79 -9.23 -5.87
CA PHE A 90 24.22 -9.50 -4.49
C PHE A 90 23.42 -10.59 -3.78
N ALA A 91 22.19 -10.89 -4.19
CA ALA A 91 21.29 -11.82 -3.51
C ALA A 91 20.30 -12.51 -4.47
N PHE A 92 20.81 -13.46 -5.28
CA PHE A 92 20.04 -14.12 -6.34
C PHE A 92 18.77 -14.85 -5.86
N GLU A 93 18.82 -15.55 -4.72
CA GLU A 93 17.66 -16.23 -4.11
C GLU A 93 16.53 -15.25 -3.76
N ILE A 94 16.88 -14.12 -3.15
CA ILE A 94 15.95 -13.05 -2.77
C ILE A 94 15.42 -12.35 -4.02
N SER A 95 16.29 -12.13 -5.01
CA SER A 95 15.91 -11.55 -6.31
C SER A 95 14.88 -12.40 -7.07
N LYS A 96 14.99 -13.73 -7.04
CA LYS A 96 14.04 -14.61 -7.72
C LYS A 96 12.61 -14.46 -7.19
N GLN A 97 12.46 -14.27 -5.88
CA GLN A 97 11.17 -13.97 -5.26
C GLN A 97 10.71 -12.53 -5.57
N LEU A 98 11.64 -11.57 -5.54
CA LEU A 98 11.37 -10.16 -5.81
C LEU A 98 11.04 -9.84 -7.26
N SER A 99 11.50 -10.63 -8.24
CA SER A 99 11.31 -10.33 -9.66
C SER A 99 9.83 -10.23 -10.06
N VAL A 100 8.93 -10.92 -9.36
CA VAL A 100 7.48 -10.77 -9.57
C VAL A 100 6.95 -9.47 -8.92
N PHE A 101 7.53 -9.08 -7.78
CA PHE A 101 7.17 -7.85 -7.07
C PHE A 101 7.66 -6.58 -7.77
N VAL A 102 8.73 -6.65 -8.57
CA VAL A 102 9.23 -5.53 -9.39
C VAL A 102 8.09 -4.92 -10.22
N GLY A 103 7.32 -5.74 -10.96
CA GLY A 103 6.19 -5.26 -11.75
C GLY A 103 5.06 -4.65 -10.90
N LEU A 104 4.78 -5.24 -9.74
CA LEU A 104 3.79 -4.75 -8.78
C LEU A 104 4.21 -3.44 -8.10
N ILE A 105 5.51 -3.19 -7.95
CA ILE A 105 6.05 -1.93 -7.42
C ILE A 105 5.94 -0.83 -8.49
N ILE A 106 6.32 -1.11 -9.74
CA ILE A 106 6.25 -0.15 -10.85
C ILE A 106 4.82 0.35 -11.06
N THR A 107 3.87 -0.58 -11.05
CA THR A 107 2.44 -0.29 -11.28
C THR A 107 1.68 0.09 -10.00
N ASN A 108 2.38 0.30 -8.88
CA ASN A 108 1.71 0.63 -7.62
C ASN A 108 1.19 2.06 -7.64
N CYS A 109 -0.13 2.20 -7.41
CA CYS A 109 -0.81 3.48 -7.39
C CYS A 109 -0.22 4.46 -6.36
N ILE A 110 0.35 3.99 -5.24
CA ILE A 110 0.94 4.87 -4.24
C ILE A 110 2.16 5.64 -4.78
N VAL A 111 3.00 4.98 -5.59
CA VAL A 111 4.25 5.58 -6.10
C VAL A 111 3.90 6.70 -7.08
N MET A 112 3.02 6.41 -8.03
CA MET A 112 2.52 7.41 -8.99
C MET A 112 1.67 8.49 -8.30
N GLY A 113 0.78 8.10 -7.39
CA GLY A 113 -0.13 9.02 -6.71
C GLY A 113 0.59 10.06 -5.86
N ARG A 114 1.64 9.67 -5.13
CA ARG A 114 2.45 10.63 -4.35
C ARG A 114 3.37 11.46 -5.23
N ALA A 115 3.90 10.89 -6.30
CA ALA A 115 4.68 11.64 -7.27
C ALA A 115 3.86 12.80 -7.88
N GLU A 116 2.63 12.53 -8.32
CA GLU A 116 1.76 13.54 -8.92
C GLU A 116 1.22 14.54 -7.89
N ALA A 117 0.71 14.04 -6.76
CA ALA A 117 0.04 14.89 -5.77
C ALA A 117 1.01 15.76 -4.96
N TYR A 118 2.23 15.28 -4.70
CA TYR A 118 3.18 15.92 -3.80
C TYR A 118 4.49 16.31 -4.48
N ALA A 119 5.17 15.41 -5.20
CA ALA A 119 6.50 15.69 -5.75
C ALA A 119 6.50 16.78 -6.82
N MET A 120 5.43 16.88 -7.62
CA MET A 120 5.27 17.94 -8.61
C MET A 120 5.07 19.34 -8.00
N LYS A 121 4.64 19.42 -6.72
CA LYS A 121 4.30 20.69 -6.06
C LYS A 121 5.33 21.10 -5.01
N ASN A 122 6.06 20.15 -4.43
CA ASN A 122 7.00 20.38 -3.32
C ASN A 122 8.47 20.17 -3.69
N GLY A 123 9.38 20.77 -2.91
CA GLY A 123 10.82 20.66 -3.12
C GLY A 123 11.39 19.25 -2.84
N PRO A 124 12.59 18.92 -3.35
CA PRO A 124 13.13 17.55 -3.32
C PRO A 124 13.19 16.90 -1.94
N VAL A 125 13.68 17.63 -0.93
CA VAL A 125 13.85 17.11 0.43
C VAL A 125 12.51 16.80 1.08
N MET A 126 11.50 17.67 0.92
CA MET A 126 10.17 17.42 1.46
C MET A 126 9.49 16.25 0.73
N SER A 127 9.67 16.15 -0.58
CA SER A 127 9.12 15.05 -1.40
C SER A 127 9.72 13.69 -1.04
N PHE A 128 11.01 13.64 -0.71
CA PHE A 128 11.66 12.43 -0.19
C PHE A 128 11.03 11.98 1.13
N LEU A 129 10.86 12.91 2.07
CA LEU A 129 10.24 12.64 3.37
C LEU A 129 8.77 12.21 3.24
N ASP A 130 8.04 12.78 2.28
CA ASP A 130 6.68 12.36 1.95
C ASP A 130 6.64 10.92 1.43
N GLY A 131 7.57 10.56 0.55
CA GLY A 131 7.70 9.20 0.04
C GLY A 131 7.99 8.18 1.14
N ILE A 132 8.85 8.52 2.11
CA ILE A 132 9.09 7.69 3.31
C ILE A 132 7.83 7.58 4.16
N GLY A 133 7.20 8.71 4.51
CA GLY A 133 6.03 8.72 5.38
C GLY A 133 4.88 7.87 4.83
N ASN A 134 4.54 8.07 3.54
CA ASN A 134 3.48 7.30 2.89
C ASN A 134 3.89 5.83 2.66
N GLY A 135 5.15 5.56 2.34
CA GLY A 135 5.67 4.19 2.25
C GLY A 135 5.55 3.43 3.59
N LEU A 136 5.90 4.08 4.70
CA LEU A 136 5.72 3.53 6.05
C LEU A 136 4.25 3.36 6.42
N GLY A 137 3.38 4.31 6.05
CA GLY A 137 1.93 4.20 6.26
C GLY A 137 1.31 3.01 5.53
N TYR A 138 1.73 2.78 4.29
CA TYR A 138 1.38 1.59 3.52
C TYR A 138 1.94 0.31 4.16
N SER A 139 3.21 0.33 4.57
CA SER A 139 3.89 -0.80 5.21
C SER A 139 3.19 -1.25 6.49
N ALA A 140 2.77 -0.31 7.34
CA ALA A 140 2.04 -0.61 8.57
C ALA A 140 0.72 -1.35 8.27
N MET A 141 -0.03 -0.91 7.26
CA MET A 141 -1.27 -1.58 6.87
C MET A 141 -1.00 -2.98 6.31
N LEU A 142 0.04 -3.16 5.49
CA LEU A 142 0.41 -4.49 4.98
C LEU A 142 0.76 -5.47 6.09
N ILE A 143 1.51 -5.02 7.09
CA ILE A 143 1.91 -5.87 8.22
C ILE A 143 0.68 -6.27 9.02
N VAL A 144 -0.24 -5.34 9.30
CA VAL A 144 -1.48 -5.63 10.03
C VAL A 144 -2.35 -6.62 9.27
N VAL A 145 -2.62 -6.35 7.98
CA VAL A 145 -3.47 -7.24 7.15
C VAL A 145 -2.80 -8.60 6.96
N GLY A 146 -1.49 -8.62 6.69
CA GLY A 146 -0.71 -9.85 6.52
C GLY A 146 -0.65 -10.69 7.79
N PHE A 147 -0.54 -10.05 8.95
CA PHE A 147 -0.58 -10.73 10.25
C PHE A 147 -1.89 -11.48 10.44
N PHE A 148 -3.04 -10.82 10.25
CA PHE A 148 -4.34 -11.48 10.41
C PHE A 148 -4.55 -12.56 9.35
N ARG A 149 -4.13 -12.32 8.11
CA ARG A 149 -4.32 -13.27 7.01
C ARG A 149 -3.46 -14.52 7.13
N GLU A 150 -2.18 -14.39 7.49
CA GLU A 150 -1.29 -15.56 7.66
C GLU A 150 -1.67 -16.35 8.92
N LEU A 151 -1.95 -15.64 10.03
CA LEU A 151 -2.34 -16.27 11.28
C LEU A 151 -3.65 -17.05 11.15
N LEU A 152 -4.67 -16.46 10.53
CA LEU A 152 -5.99 -17.11 10.39
C LEU A 152 -6.07 -18.03 9.15
N GLY A 153 -5.20 -17.85 8.16
CA GLY A 153 -5.18 -18.69 6.96
C GLY A 153 -4.42 -19.98 7.18
N ALA A 154 -3.20 -19.89 7.71
CA ALA A 154 -2.29 -21.03 7.85
C ALA A 154 -2.00 -21.43 9.29
N GLY A 155 -2.39 -20.63 10.30
CA GLY A 155 -2.02 -20.88 11.70
C GLY A 155 -0.55 -20.59 12.01
N LYS A 156 0.17 -19.97 11.07
CA LYS A 156 1.61 -19.68 11.15
C LYS A 156 1.85 -18.18 11.14
N LEU A 157 2.96 -17.76 11.74
CA LEU A 157 3.54 -16.44 11.50
C LEU A 157 5.02 -16.61 11.21
N PHE A 158 5.50 -16.02 10.11
CA PHE A 158 6.90 -16.14 9.69
C PHE A 158 7.38 -17.59 9.55
N GLY A 159 6.47 -18.51 9.20
CA GLY A 159 6.75 -19.94 9.14
C GLY A 159 6.84 -20.65 10.50
N VAL A 160 6.69 -19.94 11.62
CA VAL A 160 6.54 -20.53 12.96
C VAL A 160 5.08 -20.87 13.20
N GLU A 161 4.81 -22.13 13.56
CA GLU A 161 3.46 -22.59 13.92
C GLU A 161 3.09 -22.04 15.30
N ILE A 162 2.05 -21.19 15.34
CA ILE A 162 1.50 -20.64 16.58
C ILE A 162 0.24 -21.40 16.96
N PHE A 163 -0.63 -21.60 15.97
CA PHE A 163 -1.76 -22.51 16.10
C PHE A 163 -1.35 -23.85 15.50
N THR A 164 -1.19 -24.84 16.37
CA THR A 164 -1.04 -26.23 15.97
C THR A 164 -2.27 -26.62 15.13
N THR A 165 -2.06 -26.95 13.87
CA THR A 165 -3.12 -27.34 12.96
C THR A 165 -3.58 -28.77 13.26
N ILE A 166 -4.82 -29.11 12.90
CA ILE A 166 -5.36 -30.49 13.08
C ILE A 166 -4.46 -31.54 12.42
N GLN A 167 -3.78 -31.19 11.32
CA GLN A 167 -2.81 -32.06 10.63
C GLN A 167 -1.55 -32.36 11.46
N ASN A 168 -1.17 -31.47 12.37
CA ASN A 168 -0.04 -31.63 13.30
C ASN A 168 -0.51 -31.99 14.73
N GLY A 169 -1.74 -32.49 14.89
CA GLY A 169 -2.30 -32.92 16.18
C GLY A 169 -2.87 -31.79 17.05
N GLY A 170 -3.10 -30.61 16.48
CA GLY A 170 -3.67 -29.45 17.17
C GLY A 170 -5.17 -29.23 16.98
N TRP A 171 -5.68 -28.11 17.50
CA TRP A 171 -7.11 -27.77 17.53
C TRP A 171 -7.57 -26.84 16.40
N TYR A 172 -6.63 -26.30 15.60
CA TYR A 172 -6.93 -25.24 14.63
C TYR A 172 -7.12 -25.79 13.21
N GLN A 173 -8.28 -25.51 12.59
CA GLN A 173 -8.51 -25.79 11.17
C GLN A 173 -8.14 -24.55 10.33
N PRO A 174 -7.15 -24.65 9.42
CA PRO A 174 -6.78 -23.56 8.52
C PRO A 174 -8.00 -23.01 7.76
N ASN A 175 -8.22 -21.70 7.82
CA ASN A 175 -9.31 -21.07 7.08
C ASN A 175 -8.88 -20.79 5.63
N GLY A 176 -9.23 -21.69 4.72
CA GLY A 176 -8.93 -21.53 3.29
C GLY A 176 -9.39 -20.19 2.72
N LEU A 177 -10.52 -19.65 3.19
CA LEU A 177 -11.06 -18.35 2.76
C LEU A 177 -10.05 -17.22 2.98
N MET A 178 -9.30 -17.26 4.08
CA MET A 178 -8.36 -16.22 4.49
C MET A 178 -7.11 -16.13 3.58
N LEU A 179 -6.85 -17.19 2.80
CA LEU A 179 -5.78 -17.22 1.82
C LEU A 179 -6.20 -16.58 0.48
N LEU A 180 -7.51 -16.49 0.19
CA LEU A 180 -8.00 -15.90 -1.05
C LEU A 180 -8.08 -14.36 -0.97
N PRO A 181 -7.98 -13.63 -2.11
CA PRO A 181 -8.08 -12.17 -2.16
C PRO A 181 -9.34 -11.55 -1.51
N PRO A 182 -10.56 -12.15 -1.57
CA PRO A 182 -11.74 -11.59 -0.93
C PRO A 182 -11.59 -11.37 0.58
N SER A 183 -10.81 -12.21 1.27
CA SER A 183 -10.56 -12.03 2.70
C SER A 183 -9.86 -10.73 3.04
N ALA A 184 -8.93 -10.27 2.20
CA ALA A 184 -8.20 -9.05 2.43
C ALA A 184 -9.12 -7.82 2.37
N PHE A 185 -10.17 -7.83 1.53
CA PHE A 185 -11.18 -6.78 1.55
C PHE A 185 -11.93 -6.72 2.89
N PHE A 186 -12.32 -7.87 3.46
CA PHE A 186 -12.97 -7.90 4.77
C PHE A 186 -12.04 -7.38 5.87
N VAL A 187 -10.79 -7.84 5.89
CA VAL A 187 -9.80 -7.41 6.90
C VAL A 187 -9.51 -5.92 6.76
N ILE A 188 -9.24 -5.42 5.55
CA ILE A 188 -9.02 -3.99 5.30
C ILE A 188 -10.26 -3.18 5.71
N GLY A 189 -11.46 -3.64 5.36
CA GLY A 189 -12.72 -3.00 5.74
C GLY A 189 -12.92 -2.91 7.26
N LEU A 190 -12.63 -3.99 8.00
CA LEU A 190 -12.68 -4.00 9.46
C LEU A 190 -11.62 -3.08 10.08
N VAL A 191 -10.41 -3.03 9.52
CA VAL A 191 -9.36 -2.11 9.98
C VAL A 191 -9.78 -0.65 9.74
N ILE A 192 -10.33 -0.33 8.55
CA ILE A 192 -10.85 1.00 8.24
C ILE A 192 -11.99 1.37 9.20
N TRP A 193 -12.92 0.44 9.45
CA TRP A 193 -14.02 0.64 10.40
C TRP A 193 -13.51 0.94 11.81
N ALA A 194 -12.54 0.16 12.32
CA ALA A 194 -11.92 0.41 13.62
C ALA A 194 -11.22 1.78 13.69
N LEU A 195 -10.47 2.14 12.65
CA LEU A 195 -9.78 3.44 12.56
C LEU A 195 -10.78 4.61 12.54
N ARG A 196 -11.84 4.53 11.71
CA ARG A 196 -12.88 5.58 11.62
C ARG A 196 -13.74 5.67 12.88
N THR A 197 -13.93 4.56 13.60
CA THR A 197 -14.61 4.56 14.90
C THR A 197 -13.81 5.34 15.95
N TYR A 198 -12.48 5.18 15.94
CA TYR A 198 -11.59 5.90 16.86
C TYR A 198 -11.36 7.35 16.44
N LYS A 199 -11.18 7.61 15.13
CA LYS A 199 -10.98 8.95 14.54
C LYS A 199 -12.16 9.35 13.67
N LYS A 200 -13.21 9.87 14.31
CA LYS A 200 -14.43 10.35 13.62
C LYS A 200 -14.17 11.50 12.64
N GLU A 201 -13.04 12.21 12.80
CA GLU A 201 -12.58 13.26 11.86
C GLU A 201 -12.36 12.76 10.43
N GLN A 202 -12.18 11.45 10.24
CA GLN A 202 -11.96 10.82 8.93
C GLN A 202 -13.26 10.33 8.26
N VAL A 203 -14.41 10.52 8.91
CA VAL A 203 -15.70 10.15 8.35
C VAL A 203 -16.15 11.25 7.41
N GLU A 204 -16.06 10.97 6.11
CA GLU A 204 -16.56 11.86 5.06
C GLU A 204 -18.07 12.03 5.20
N GLU A 205 -18.54 13.28 5.11
CA GLU A 205 -19.97 13.53 5.03
C GLU A 205 -20.50 13.00 3.69
N PRO A 206 -21.71 12.40 3.67
CA PRO A 206 -22.29 11.90 2.43
C PRO A 206 -22.51 13.07 1.47
N GLU A 207 -21.77 13.08 0.35
CA GLU A 207 -21.86 14.10 -0.70
C GLU A 207 -23.28 14.18 -1.29
N PHE A 208 -24.01 13.07 -1.26
CA PHE A 208 -25.39 12.97 -1.71
C PHE A 208 -26.29 12.43 -0.59
N LYS A 209 -27.30 13.22 -0.21
CA LYS A 209 -28.45 12.70 0.54
C LYS A 209 -29.27 11.85 -0.42
N ILE A 210 -29.47 10.58 -0.09
CA ILE A 210 -30.32 9.67 -0.87
C ILE A 210 -31.71 10.31 -0.97
N ALA A 211 -32.07 10.82 -2.15
CA ALA A 211 -33.42 11.31 -2.40
C ALA A 211 -34.36 10.11 -2.30
N ALA A 212 -35.50 10.27 -1.62
CA ALA A 212 -36.55 9.27 -1.66
C ALA A 212 -36.96 9.07 -3.12
N ASN A 213 -36.66 7.89 -3.69
CA ASN A 213 -36.93 7.58 -5.08
C ASN A 213 -38.36 8.01 -5.45
N SER A 214 -38.46 8.77 -6.54
CA SER A 214 -39.69 9.21 -7.20
C SER A 214 -40.76 8.13 -7.15
N ARG A 215 -41.95 8.50 -6.65
CA ARG A 215 -43.15 7.66 -6.72
C ARG A 215 -43.27 7.09 -8.13
N THR A 216 -43.38 5.77 -8.23
CA THR A 216 -43.79 5.08 -9.46
C THR A 216 -45.04 5.76 -9.99
N GLN A 217 -44.92 6.58 -11.04
CA GLN A 217 -46.07 6.90 -11.86
C GLN A 217 -46.42 5.61 -12.59
N GLU A 218 -47.44 4.92 -12.09
CA GLU A 218 -48.13 3.88 -12.85
C GLU A 218 -48.49 4.49 -14.21
N ALA A 219 -47.98 3.87 -15.27
CA ALA A 219 -48.38 4.21 -16.63
C ALA A 219 -49.88 3.93 -16.75
N MET A 220 -50.66 5.01 -16.85
CA MET A 220 -52.06 4.98 -17.27
C MET A 220 -52.13 4.83 -18.79
#